data_AF-A0A8J8BP49-F1
#
_entry.id   AF-A0A8J8BP49-F1
#
_cell.length_a   1.000
_cell.length_b   1.000
_cell.length_c   1.000
_cell.angle_alpha   90.00
_cell.angle_beta   90.00
_cell.angle_gamma   90.00
#
_symmetry.space_group_name_H-M   'P 1'
#
loop_
_entity.id
_entity.type
_entity.pdbx_description
1 polymer ?
#
loop_
_entity_poly.entity_id
_entity_poly.type
_entity_poly.pdbx_seq_one_letter_code
_entity_poly.pdbx_strand_id
1 'polypeptide(L)'
;MKYNSFFNMVILVLTVLAAAPALTFITVFAHEGGHGLLIVPAIALNGEMPDMPTEQSEVWNPFPNFPAGVILFLLSFPLGVVANGLISWLAFKNARPFTLEQSVTRSVLTGIFLSLCIMNFKGVLSNVFGQDFSFVWEFLQVPYQQDSVRTLLKAGAYLVFPAYIVMKEKADCTLVASVSASTFFGSYLTGTLLFEPLQEEMMTHFWWLFILGVPVLVITVVVLWLRVRTQDV
;
A
#
# COMPACT_ATOMS: atom_id res chain seq x y z
N MET A 1 -19.43 33.76 -3.22
CA MET A 1 -18.30 33.71 -4.18
C MET A 1 -18.21 32.29 -4.71
N LYS A 2 -18.46 32.06 -6.01
CA LYS A 2 -18.14 30.77 -6.64
C LYS A 2 -16.61 30.67 -6.68
N TYR A 3 -16.03 29.88 -5.77
CA TYR A 3 -14.61 29.54 -5.79
C TYR A 3 -14.26 28.99 -7.18
N ASN A 4 -13.11 29.38 -7.72
CA ASN A 4 -12.70 28.96 -9.06
C ASN A 4 -12.31 27.46 -9.04
N SER A 5 -13.30 26.60 -9.27
CA SER A 5 -13.22 25.13 -9.22
C SER A 5 -11.99 24.58 -9.96
N PHE A 6 -11.59 25.23 -11.06
CA PHE A 6 -10.42 24.85 -11.84
C PHE A 6 -9.11 25.00 -11.06
N PHE A 7 -8.89 26.15 -10.40
CA PHE A 7 -7.67 26.41 -9.65
C PHE A 7 -7.50 25.44 -8.47
N ASN A 8 -8.61 25.14 -7.77
CA ASN A 8 -8.63 24.17 -6.69
C ASN A 8 -8.25 22.76 -7.17
N MET A 9 -8.73 22.37 -8.35
CA MET A 9 -8.36 21.10 -8.99
C MET A 9 -6.87 21.03 -9.36
N VAL A 10 -6.31 22.12 -9.89
CA VAL A 10 -4.87 22.17 -10.22
C VAL A 10 -4.03 21.98 -8.96
N ILE A 11 -4.36 22.69 -7.87
CA ILE A 11 -3.66 22.52 -6.59
C ILE A 11 -3.77 21.08 -6.09
N LEU A 12 -4.98 20.50 -6.13
CA LEU A 12 -5.21 19.11 -5.74
C LEU A 12 -4.30 18.14 -6.52
N VAL A 13 -4.31 18.21 -7.85
CA VAL A 13 -3.53 17.35 -8.73
C VAL A 13 -2.03 17.47 -8.42
N LEU A 14 -1.52 18.71 -8.36
CA LEU A 14 -0.11 18.95 -8.08
C LEU A 14 0.29 18.45 -6.69
N THR A 15 -0.58 18.61 -5.69
CA THR A 15 -0.31 18.13 -4.33
C THR A 15 -0.31 16.62 -4.25
N VAL A 16 -1.25 15.94 -4.91
CA VAL A 16 -1.28 14.47 -4.97
C VAL A 16 -0.03 13.92 -5.67
N LEU A 17 0.39 14.54 -6.78
CA LEU A 17 1.63 14.16 -7.47
C LEU A 17 2.87 14.38 -6.59
N ALA A 18 2.96 15.52 -5.90
CA ALA A 18 4.07 15.83 -5.01
C ALA A 18 4.12 14.92 -3.77
N ALA A 19 2.95 14.47 -3.29
CA ALA A 19 2.85 13.55 -2.16
C ALA A 19 3.13 12.09 -2.52
N ALA A 20 3.07 11.72 -3.81
CA ALA A 20 3.15 10.34 -4.26
C ALA A 20 4.41 9.58 -3.78
N PRO A 21 5.63 10.18 -3.75
CA PRO A 21 6.79 9.50 -3.18
C PRO A 21 6.59 9.09 -1.73
N ALA A 22 6.19 10.02 -0.87
CA ALA A 22 5.97 9.76 0.55
C ALA A 22 4.86 8.73 0.78
N LEU A 23 3.75 8.83 0.05
CA LEU A 23 2.65 7.87 0.15
C LEU A 23 3.06 6.47 -0.33
N THR A 24 3.95 6.37 -1.32
CA THR A 24 4.48 5.09 -1.80
C THR A 24 5.37 4.46 -0.74
N PHE A 25 6.29 5.22 -0.14
CA PHE A 25 7.10 4.72 0.97
C PHE A 25 6.25 4.26 2.15
N ILE A 26 5.24 5.04 2.55
CA ILE A 26 4.32 4.63 3.62
C ILE A 26 3.63 3.31 3.25
N THR A 27 3.15 3.17 2.01
CA THR A 27 2.48 1.95 1.55
C THR A 27 3.42 0.74 1.59
N VAL A 28 4.64 0.88 1.07
CA VAL A 28 5.62 -0.21 1.07
C VAL A 28 6.03 -0.58 2.50
N PHE A 29 6.50 0.38 3.31
CA PHE A 29 6.95 0.08 4.66
C PHE A 29 5.81 -0.43 5.55
N ALA A 30 4.58 0.09 5.42
CA ALA A 30 3.48 -0.43 6.22
C ALA A 30 3.09 -1.86 5.82
N HIS A 31 3.19 -2.19 4.53
CA HIS A 31 3.01 -3.55 4.03
C HIS A 31 4.05 -4.51 4.64
N GLU A 32 5.34 -4.16 4.54
CA GLU A 32 6.43 -4.92 5.18
C GLU A 32 6.26 -4.96 6.70
N GLY A 33 5.75 -3.89 7.30
CA GLY A 33 5.41 -3.86 8.72
C GLY A 33 4.35 -4.88 9.11
N GLY A 34 3.42 -5.20 8.22
CA GLY A 34 2.45 -6.25 8.41
C GLY A 34 3.13 -7.62 8.54
N HIS A 35 4.05 -7.94 7.64
CA HIS A 35 4.88 -9.15 7.76
C HIS A 35 5.75 -9.11 9.03
N GLY A 36 6.32 -7.94 9.33
CA GLY A 36 7.17 -7.68 10.48
C GLY A 36 6.54 -8.00 11.83
N LEU A 37 5.20 -7.99 11.94
CA LEU A 37 4.50 -8.38 13.18
C LEU A 37 4.84 -9.80 13.64
N LEU A 38 5.18 -10.71 12.71
CA LEU A 38 5.63 -12.07 13.04
C LEU A 38 7.10 -12.30 12.72
N ILE A 39 7.64 -11.62 11.70
CA ILE A 39 9.05 -11.77 11.32
C ILE A 39 9.98 -11.14 12.36
N VAL A 40 9.68 -9.97 12.91
CA VAL A 40 10.56 -9.32 13.90
C VAL A 40 10.70 -10.15 15.17
N PRO A 41 9.62 -10.71 15.76
CA PRO A 41 9.75 -11.69 16.82
C PRO A 41 10.55 -12.94 16.41
N ALA A 42 10.39 -13.44 15.19
CA ALA A 42 11.16 -14.59 14.70
C ALA A 42 12.67 -14.28 14.65
N ILE A 43 13.06 -13.09 14.16
CA ILE A 43 14.45 -12.61 14.18
C ILE A 43 14.96 -12.55 15.62
N ALA A 44 14.20 -11.94 16.53
CA ALA A 44 14.60 -11.81 17.93
C ALA A 44 14.81 -13.16 18.62
N LEU A 45 13.94 -14.14 18.34
CA LEU A 45 14.04 -15.51 18.88
C LEU A 45 15.14 -16.32 18.21
N ASN A 46 15.45 -16.04 16.94
CA ASN A 46 16.60 -16.63 16.25
C ASN A 46 17.94 -16.10 16.79
N GLY A 47 17.95 -14.95 17.46
CA GLY A 47 19.12 -14.38 18.13
C GLY A 47 20.12 -13.69 17.20
N GLU A 48 19.97 -13.87 15.88
CA GLU A 48 20.76 -13.23 14.84
C GLU A 48 19.89 -12.88 13.63
N MET A 49 20.33 -11.89 12.86
CA MET A 49 19.68 -11.53 11.61
C MET A 49 19.86 -12.68 10.61
N PRO A 50 18.79 -13.16 9.96
CA PRO A 50 18.91 -14.19 8.94
C PRO A 50 19.78 -13.75 7.75
N ASP A 51 20.48 -14.70 7.16
CA ASP A 51 21.08 -14.52 5.84
C ASP A 51 20.02 -14.58 4.75
N MET A 52 20.21 -13.81 3.67
CA MET A 52 19.38 -13.93 2.46
C MET A 52 19.68 -15.26 1.75
N PRO A 53 18.69 -15.85 1.05
CA PRO A 53 18.92 -17.12 0.36
C PRO A 53 19.96 -16.91 -0.73
N THR A 54 21.02 -17.72 -0.72
CA THR A 54 21.89 -17.92 -1.89
C THR A 54 21.27 -19.01 -2.77
N GLU A 55 21.40 -18.90 -4.09
CA GLU A 55 20.65 -19.66 -5.12
C GLU A 55 20.79 -21.21 -5.08
N GLN A 56 21.35 -21.83 -4.04
CA GLN A 56 21.85 -23.21 -4.07
C GLN A 56 21.33 -24.17 -2.98
N SER A 57 20.21 -23.91 -2.31
CA SER A 57 19.61 -24.94 -1.43
C SER A 57 18.11 -25.12 -1.64
N GLU A 58 17.70 -26.34 -1.99
CA GLU A 58 16.29 -26.74 -2.22
C GLU A 58 15.43 -26.73 -0.93
N VAL A 59 16.02 -26.45 0.23
CA VAL A 59 15.30 -26.22 1.49
C VAL A 59 16.02 -25.13 2.29
N TRP A 60 15.57 -23.88 2.13
CA TRP A 60 16.10 -22.75 2.88
C TRP A 60 15.22 -22.46 4.10
N ASN A 61 15.82 -22.50 5.29
CA ASN A 61 15.21 -22.02 6.53
C ASN A 61 15.91 -20.71 6.96
N PRO A 62 15.22 -19.54 6.92
CA PRO A 62 15.81 -18.27 7.36
C PRO A 62 16.12 -18.24 8.87
N PHE A 63 15.52 -19.10 9.69
CA PHE A 63 15.68 -19.08 11.14
C PHE A 63 16.26 -20.42 11.65
N PRO A 64 17.58 -20.66 11.49
CA PRO A 64 18.19 -21.93 11.89
C PRO A 64 18.20 -22.14 13.42
N ASN A 65 18.33 -21.08 14.21
CA ASN A 65 18.36 -21.16 15.68
C ASN A 65 16.96 -21.17 16.29
N PHE A 66 15.94 -20.81 15.50
CA PHE A 66 14.53 -20.90 15.89
C PHE A 66 13.71 -21.55 14.77
N PRO A 67 13.70 -22.90 14.67
CA PRO A 67 13.04 -23.60 13.56
C PRO A 67 11.55 -23.30 13.42
N ALA A 68 10.84 -23.01 14.51
CA ALA A 68 9.45 -22.58 14.46
C ALA A 68 9.26 -21.20 13.78
N GLY A 69 10.34 -20.44 13.59
CA GLY A 69 10.36 -19.18 12.84
C GLY A 69 9.93 -19.34 11.39
N VAL A 70 10.12 -20.51 10.78
CA VAL A 70 9.60 -20.79 9.42
C VAL A 70 8.07 -20.73 9.39
N ILE A 71 7.40 -21.16 10.46
CA ILE A 71 5.94 -21.08 10.57
C ILE A 71 5.52 -19.63 10.71
N LEU A 72 6.23 -18.84 11.53
CA LEU A 72 5.96 -17.40 11.68
C LEU A 72 6.16 -16.64 10.36
N PHE A 73 7.19 -17.01 9.59
CA PHE A 73 7.44 -16.46 8.26
C PHE A 73 6.31 -16.75 7.29
N LEU A 74 5.86 -18.01 7.18
CA LEU A 74 4.74 -18.39 6.32
C LEU A 74 3.44 -17.71 6.74
N LEU A 75 3.16 -17.64 8.05
CA LEU A 75 1.98 -16.96 8.59
C LEU A 75 2.06 -15.44 8.45
N SER A 76 3.23 -14.88 8.13
CA SER A 76 3.39 -13.44 7.93
C SER A 76 2.81 -12.98 6.59
N PHE A 77 2.76 -13.83 5.55
CA PHE A 77 2.31 -13.41 4.21
C PHE A 77 0.90 -12.80 4.19
N PRO A 78 -0.12 -13.38 4.84
CA PRO A 78 -1.43 -12.74 4.94
C PRO A 78 -1.40 -11.40 5.68
N LEU A 79 -0.47 -11.19 6.63
CA LEU A 79 -0.44 -9.98 7.46
C LEU A 79 -0.04 -8.73 6.69
N GLY A 80 0.86 -8.84 5.71
CA GLY A 80 1.18 -7.73 4.81
C GLY A 80 -0.05 -7.29 4.00
N VAL A 81 -0.84 -8.25 3.51
CA VAL A 81 -2.12 -7.97 2.82
C VAL A 81 -3.14 -7.33 3.77
N VAL A 82 -3.26 -7.85 5.00
CA VAL A 82 -4.16 -7.29 6.02
C VAL A 82 -3.77 -5.86 6.37
N ALA A 83 -2.47 -5.55 6.48
CA ALA A 83 -1.97 -4.20 6.72
C ALA A 83 -2.42 -3.23 5.61
N ASN A 84 -2.23 -3.61 4.34
CA ASN A 84 -2.72 -2.83 3.19
C ASN A 84 -4.24 -2.65 3.25
N GLY A 85 -5.00 -3.72 3.52
CA GLY A 85 -6.46 -3.67 3.62
C GLY A 85 -6.94 -2.72 4.72
N LEU A 86 -6.32 -2.79 5.90
CA LEU A 86 -6.63 -1.94 7.04
C LEU A 86 -6.35 -0.47 6.73
N ILE A 87 -5.19 -0.15 6.18
CA ILE A 87 -4.83 1.22 5.80
C ILE A 87 -5.76 1.73 4.72
N SER A 88 -6.06 0.92 3.69
CA SER A 88 -6.98 1.31 2.63
C SER A 88 -8.36 1.65 3.18
N TRP A 89 -8.89 0.82 4.08
CA TRP A 89 -10.19 1.04 4.71
C TRP A 89 -10.20 2.30 5.60
N LEU A 90 -9.19 2.50 6.44
CA LEU A 90 -9.09 3.69 7.29
C LEU A 90 -8.91 4.96 6.47
N ALA A 91 -8.10 4.92 5.42
CA ALA A 91 -7.93 6.05 4.51
C ALA A 91 -9.23 6.37 3.77
N PHE A 92 -9.98 5.35 3.32
CA PHE A 92 -11.31 5.53 2.73
C PHE A 92 -12.29 6.25 3.67
N LYS A 93 -12.30 5.90 4.96
CA LYS A 93 -13.13 6.57 5.98
C LYS A 93 -12.73 8.04 6.13
N ASN A 94 -11.43 8.31 6.21
CA ASN A 94 -10.89 9.66 6.36
C ASN A 94 -11.08 10.56 5.13
N ALA A 95 -11.22 10.00 3.94
CA ALA A 95 -11.44 10.74 2.70
C ALA A 95 -12.86 11.32 2.56
N ARG A 96 -13.79 11.01 3.49
CA ARG A 96 -15.16 11.53 3.45
C ARG A 96 -15.24 12.98 3.97
N PRO A 97 -16.09 13.84 3.39
CA PRO A 97 -16.93 13.64 2.21
C PRO A 97 -16.16 13.83 0.90
N PHE A 98 -16.44 12.99 -0.11
CA PHE A 98 -15.82 13.04 -1.44
C PHE A 98 -16.40 14.16 -2.34
N THR A 99 -16.39 15.41 -1.88
CA THR A 99 -17.01 16.54 -2.59
C THR A 99 -16.05 17.70 -2.84
N LEU A 100 -16.18 18.37 -3.99
CA LEU A 100 -15.38 19.56 -4.36
C LEU A 100 -15.90 20.87 -3.76
N GLU A 101 -17.12 20.90 -3.23
CA GLU A 101 -17.73 22.08 -2.60
C GLU A 101 -17.09 22.44 -1.23
N GLN A 102 -15.90 21.93 -0.98
CA GLN A 102 -15.14 22.13 0.24
C GLN A 102 -14.01 23.14 0.04
N SER A 103 -13.40 23.59 1.13
CA SER A 103 -12.19 24.41 1.06
C SER A 103 -11.05 23.65 0.38
N VAL A 104 -10.14 24.36 -0.29
CA VAL A 104 -8.96 23.78 -0.96
C VAL A 104 -8.20 22.81 -0.06
N THR A 105 -7.94 23.21 1.18
CA THR A 105 -7.26 22.39 2.17
C THR A 105 -7.97 21.06 2.40
N ARG A 106 -9.30 21.07 2.50
CA ARG A 106 -10.09 19.86 2.73
C ARG A 106 -10.10 18.98 1.48
N SER A 107 -10.25 19.55 0.29
CA SER A 107 -10.16 18.82 -0.98
C SER A 107 -8.80 18.14 -1.17
N VAL A 108 -7.70 18.86 -0.86
CA VAL A 108 -6.33 18.31 -0.90
C VAL A 108 -6.19 17.12 0.05
N LEU A 109 -6.67 17.27 1.28
CA LEU A 109 -6.57 16.24 2.31
C LEU A 109 -7.41 15.00 1.98
N THR A 110 -8.61 15.20 1.43
CA THR A 110 -9.43 14.15 0.83
C THR A 110 -8.66 13.46 -0.31
N GLY A 111 -7.99 14.23 -1.17
CA GLY A 111 -7.15 13.68 -2.24
C GLY A 111 -6.01 12.81 -1.72
N ILE A 112 -5.31 13.25 -0.67
CA ILE A 112 -4.23 12.47 -0.05
C ILE A 112 -4.75 11.16 0.53
N PHE A 113 -5.87 11.18 1.28
CA PHE A 113 -6.44 9.96 1.84
C PHE A 113 -6.99 9.03 0.77
N LEU A 114 -7.65 9.57 -0.25
CA LEU A 114 -8.15 8.75 -1.36
C LEU A 114 -6.99 8.16 -2.17
N SER A 115 -5.89 8.90 -2.36
CA SER A 115 -4.66 8.39 -2.97
C SER A 115 -4.08 7.22 -2.17
N LEU A 116 -3.90 7.41 -0.85
CA LEU A 116 -3.43 6.36 0.06
C LEU A 116 -4.36 5.14 0.04
N CYS A 117 -5.67 5.35 0.00
CA CYS A 117 -6.67 4.30 -0.13
C CYS A 117 -6.49 3.48 -1.41
N ILE A 118 -6.38 4.13 -2.56
CA ILE A 118 -6.21 3.49 -3.87
C ILE A 118 -4.89 2.71 -3.93
N MET A 119 -3.79 3.30 -3.44
CA MET A 119 -2.47 2.66 -3.44
C MET A 119 -2.47 1.38 -2.60
N ASN A 120 -3.04 1.44 -1.40
CA ASN A 120 -3.13 0.27 -0.52
C ASN A 120 -4.12 -0.77 -1.07
N PHE A 121 -5.22 -0.35 -1.70
CA PHE A 121 -6.14 -1.26 -2.38
C PHE A 121 -5.45 -1.99 -3.55
N LYS A 122 -4.64 -1.27 -4.35
CA LYS A 122 -3.76 -1.88 -5.36
C LYS A 122 -2.81 -2.89 -4.71
N GLY A 123 -2.24 -2.55 -3.55
CA GLY A 123 -1.38 -3.44 -2.75
C GLY A 123 -2.08 -4.74 -2.38
N VAL A 124 -3.30 -4.67 -1.83
CA VAL A 124 -4.13 -5.85 -1.56
C VAL A 124 -4.31 -6.71 -2.82
N LEU A 125 -4.76 -6.10 -3.92
CA LEU A 125 -4.99 -6.83 -5.17
C LEU A 125 -3.70 -7.48 -5.70
N SER A 126 -2.60 -6.73 -5.70
CA SER A 126 -1.31 -7.18 -6.22
C SER A 126 -0.71 -8.31 -5.40
N ASN A 127 -0.95 -8.35 -4.09
CA ASN A 127 -0.34 -9.35 -3.22
C ASN A 127 -1.23 -10.58 -3.05
N VAL A 128 -2.55 -10.38 -2.97
CA VAL A 128 -3.50 -11.51 -3.03
C VAL A 128 -3.37 -12.25 -4.34
N PHE A 129 -3.25 -11.56 -5.47
CA PHE A 129 -3.12 -12.17 -6.80
C PHE A 129 -1.66 -12.15 -7.32
N GLY A 130 -0.69 -12.03 -6.43
CA GLY A 130 0.73 -11.92 -6.80
C GLY A 130 1.66 -12.49 -5.75
N GLN A 131 2.61 -11.67 -5.26
CA GLN A 131 3.81 -12.17 -4.55
C GLN A 131 3.48 -12.94 -3.26
N ASP A 132 2.73 -12.36 -2.32
CA ASP A 132 2.48 -12.96 -1.00
C ASP A 132 1.76 -14.31 -1.07
N PHE A 133 0.90 -14.49 -2.09
CA PHE A 133 0.10 -15.71 -2.29
C PHE A 133 0.52 -16.48 -3.54
N SER A 134 1.70 -16.19 -4.09
CA SER A 134 2.26 -16.83 -5.28
C SER A 134 2.19 -18.36 -5.20
N PHE A 135 2.58 -18.92 -4.06
CA PHE A 135 2.52 -20.35 -3.78
C PHE A 135 1.12 -20.97 -3.95
N VAL A 136 0.05 -20.24 -3.61
CA VAL A 136 -1.34 -20.70 -3.81
C VAL A 136 -1.67 -20.75 -5.29
N TRP A 137 -1.29 -19.72 -6.04
CA TRP A 137 -1.58 -19.64 -7.48
C TRP A 137 -0.76 -20.64 -8.28
N GLU A 138 0.49 -20.90 -7.89
CA GLU A 138 1.33 -21.95 -8.48
C GLU A 138 0.73 -23.34 -8.24
N PHE A 139 0.28 -23.61 -7.01
CA PHE A 139 -0.42 -24.85 -6.70
C PHE A 139 -1.69 -25.04 -7.55
N LEU A 140 -2.44 -23.96 -7.79
CA LEU A 140 -3.65 -23.95 -8.61
C LEU A 140 -3.37 -23.83 -10.12
N GLN A 141 -2.11 -23.77 -10.55
CA GLN A 141 -1.70 -23.59 -11.95
C GLN A 141 -2.29 -22.34 -12.61
N VAL A 142 -2.53 -21.27 -11.84
CA VAL A 142 -3.05 -19.99 -12.34
C VAL A 142 -1.86 -19.13 -12.80
N PRO A 143 -1.89 -18.56 -14.02
CA PRO A 143 -0.76 -17.80 -14.56
C PRO A 143 -0.72 -16.35 -14.02
N TYR A 144 -0.52 -16.20 -12.71
CA TYR A 144 -0.60 -14.93 -11.99
C TYR A 144 0.51 -13.92 -12.35
N GLN A 145 1.64 -14.40 -12.89
CA GLN A 145 2.77 -13.55 -13.27
C GLN A 145 2.60 -12.84 -14.62
N GLN A 146 1.56 -13.15 -15.39
CA GLN A 146 1.34 -12.53 -16.71
C GLN A 146 1.11 -11.02 -16.62
N ASP A 147 1.65 -10.28 -17.58
CA ASP A 147 1.45 -8.83 -17.69
C ASP A 147 -0.02 -8.44 -17.83
N SER A 148 -0.83 -9.31 -18.44
CA SER A 148 -2.29 -9.17 -18.53
C SER A 148 -2.93 -9.10 -17.14
N VAL A 149 -2.55 -10.00 -16.22
CA VAL A 149 -3.04 -10.02 -14.83
C VAL A 149 -2.62 -8.73 -14.12
N ARG A 150 -1.34 -8.36 -14.20
CA ARG A 150 -0.83 -7.11 -13.60
C ARG A 150 -1.58 -5.87 -14.10
N THR A 151 -1.88 -5.83 -15.40
CA THR A 151 -2.65 -4.76 -16.03
C THR A 151 -4.10 -4.73 -15.53
N LEU A 152 -4.73 -5.90 -15.40
CA LEU A 152 -6.08 -6.02 -14.85
C LEU A 152 -6.16 -5.56 -13.40
N LEU A 153 -5.18 -5.90 -12.56
CA LEU A 153 -5.14 -5.44 -11.16
C LEU A 153 -4.96 -3.92 -11.07
N LYS A 154 -4.11 -3.33 -11.92
CA LYS A 154 -3.98 -1.86 -12.05
C LYS A 154 -5.31 -1.23 -12.48
N ALA A 155 -5.96 -1.77 -13.51
CA ALA A 155 -7.28 -1.28 -13.95
C ALA A 155 -8.34 -1.41 -12.84
N GLY A 156 -8.32 -2.51 -12.09
CA GLY A 156 -9.17 -2.72 -10.92
C GLY A 156 -9.01 -1.62 -9.87
N ALA A 157 -7.77 -1.28 -9.53
CA ALA A 157 -7.48 -0.28 -8.50
C ALA A 157 -7.67 1.17 -8.95
N TYR A 158 -7.27 1.52 -10.18
CA TYR A 158 -7.23 2.91 -10.66
C TYR A 158 -8.44 3.31 -11.53
N LEU A 159 -9.26 2.36 -11.97
CA LEU A 159 -10.47 2.66 -12.76
C LEU A 159 -11.73 2.10 -12.09
N VAL A 160 -11.78 0.80 -11.84
CA VAL A 160 -12.99 0.14 -11.33
C VAL A 160 -13.33 0.59 -9.91
N PHE A 161 -12.35 0.63 -9.02
CA PHE A 161 -12.56 1.08 -7.64
C PHE A 161 -12.96 2.57 -7.54
N PRO A 162 -12.29 3.51 -8.23
CA PRO A 162 -12.73 4.90 -8.32
C PRO A 162 -14.15 5.04 -8.89
N ALA A 163 -14.50 4.29 -9.94
CA ALA A 163 -15.86 4.28 -10.48
C ALA A 163 -16.88 3.78 -9.45
N TYR A 164 -16.53 2.74 -8.68
CA TYR A 164 -17.35 2.26 -7.57
C TYR A 164 -17.58 3.36 -6.52
N ILE A 165 -16.55 4.13 -6.14
CA ILE A 165 -16.69 5.25 -5.20
C ILE A 165 -17.67 6.30 -5.75
N VAL A 166 -17.52 6.70 -7.02
CA VAL A 166 -18.43 7.67 -7.66
C VAL A 166 -19.87 7.18 -7.62
N MET A 167 -20.12 5.94 -8.02
CA MET A 167 -21.48 5.39 -8.09
C MET A 167 -22.10 5.14 -6.71
N LYS A 168 -21.34 4.55 -5.79
CA LYS A 168 -21.86 4.08 -4.50
C LYS A 168 -21.94 5.19 -3.46
N GLU A 169 -20.89 6.01 -3.37
CA GLU A 169 -20.79 7.09 -2.39
C GLU A 169 -21.32 8.42 -2.92
N LYS A 170 -21.81 8.45 -4.18
CA LYS A 170 -22.26 9.67 -4.87
C LYS A 170 -21.17 10.75 -4.85
N ALA A 171 -19.91 10.33 -4.97
CA ALA A 171 -18.76 11.21 -4.94
C ALA A 171 -18.67 12.09 -6.19
N ASP A 172 -18.00 13.23 -6.07
CA ASP A 172 -17.70 14.07 -7.22
C ASP A 172 -16.81 13.31 -8.21
N CYS A 173 -17.34 13.06 -9.42
CA CYS A 173 -16.66 12.29 -10.44
C CYS A 173 -15.32 12.94 -10.84
N THR A 174 -15.26 14.27 -10.88
CA THR A 174 -14.06 14.98 -11.32
C THR A 174 -12.99 14.90 -10.25
N LEU A 175 -13.35 15.05 -8.97
CA LEU A 175 -12.44 14.84 -7.84
C LEU A 175 -11.82 13.45 -7.89
N VAL A 176 -12.66 12.41 -7.92
CA VAL A 176 -12.22 11.03 -7.83
C VAL A 176 -11.38 10.64 -9.04
N ALA A 177 -11.78 11.04 -10.25
CA ALA A 177 -10.99 10.80 -11.46
C ALA A 177 -9.64 11.51 -11.42
N SER A 178 -9.59 12.76 -10.95
CA SER A 178 -8.36 13.54 -10.85
C SER A 178 -7.39 12.90 -9.86
N VAL A 179 -7.88 12.56 -8.66
CA VAL A 179 -7.06 11.91 -7.63
C VAL A 179 -6.58 10.55 -8.11
N SER A 180 -7.42 9.74 -8.76
CA SER A 180 -7.01 8.44 -9.29
C SER A 180 -5.91 8.57 -10.35
N ALA A 181 -6.10 9.46 -11.33
CA ALA A 181 -5.12 9.69 -12.38
C ALA A 181 -3.80 10.21 -11.81
N SER A 182 -3.85 11.21 -10.92
CA SER A 182 -2.65 11.73 -10.26
C SER A 182 -1.94 10.69 -9.40
N THR A 183 -2.70 9.82 -8.71
CA THR A 183 -2.13 8.72 -7.92
C THR A 183 -1.44 7.70 -8.83
N PHE A 184 -2.06 7.33 -9.95
CA PHE A 184 -1.47 6.42 -10.93
C PHE A 184 -0.16 6.98 -11.50
N PHE A 185 -0.18 8.21 -12.02
CA PHE A 185 1.01 8.83 -12.60
C PHE A 185 2.10 9.08 -11.55
N GLY A 186 1.74 9.57 -10.37
CA GLY A 186 2.67 9.81 -9.27
C GLY A 186 3.33 8.52 -8.77
N SER A 187 2.56 7.44 -8.63
CA SER A 187 3.09 6.13 -8.24
C SER A 187 3.98 5.53 -9.33
N TYR A 188 3.62 5.70 -10.60
CA TYR A 188 4.44 5.26 -11.73
C TYR A 188 5.80 5.99 -11.75
N LEU A 189 5.78 7.32 -11.65
CA LEU A 189 7.01 8.13 -11.61
C LEU A 189 7.87 7.80 -10.38
N THR A 190 7.25 7.63 -9.21
CA THR A 190 7.94 7.21 -8.00
C THR A 190 8.59 5.83 -8.17
N GLY A 191 7.88 4.89 -8.79
CA GLY A 191 8.39 3.56 -9.11
C GLY A 191 9.65 3.65 -9.97
N THR A 192 9.57 4.32 -11.11
CA THR A 192 10.67 4.40 -12.09
C THR A 192 11.83 5.27 -11.62
N LEU A 193 11.58 6.40 -10.95
CA LEU A 193 12.63 7.35 -10.61
C LEU A 193 13.29 7.09 -9.24
N LEU A 194 12.59 6.42 -8.33
CA LEU A 194 13.08 6.20 -6.97
C LEU A 194 13.23 4.72 -6.65
N PHE A 195 12.18 3.91 -6.84
CA PHE A 195 12.22 2.51 -6.40
C PHE A 195 13.04 1.58 -7.30
N GLU A 196 12.97 1.73 -8.62
CA GLU A 196 13.80 0.94 -9.55
C GLU A 196 15.30 1.10 -9.23
N PRO A 197 15.86 2.32 -9.06
CA PRO A 197 17.25 2.48 -8.63
C PRO A 197 17.56 1.96 -7.22
N LEU A 198 16.58 1.95 -6.31
CA LEU A 198 16.77 1.52 -4.92
C LEU A 198 16.52 0.03 -4.70
N GLN A 199 16.06 -0.71 -5.71
CA GLN A 199 15.59 -2.07 -5.54
C GLN A 199 16.70 -3.00 -5.01
N GLU A 200 17.91 -2.91 -5.56
CA GLU A 200 19.06 -3.73 -5.11
C GLU A 200 19.43 -3.45 -3.65
N GLU A 201 19.46 -2.17 -3.27
CA GLU A 201 19.74 -1.74 -1.89
C GLU A 201 18.65 -2.24 -0.92
N MET A 202 17.38 -2.11 -1.31
CA MET A 202 16.26 -2.61 -0.52
C MET A 202 16.30 -4.12 -0.32
N MET A 203 16.67 -4.89 -1.35
CA MET A 203 16.79 -6.34 -1.24
C MET A 203 18.01 -6.76 -0.41
N THR A 204 19.10 -6.00 -0.45
CA THR A 204 20.27 -6.19 0.43
C THR A 204 19.90 -5.99 1.90
N HIS A 205 18.94 -5.10 2.16
CA HIS A 205 18.43 -4.78 3.50
C HIS A 205 17.02 -5.33 3.77
N PHE A 206 16.66 -6.45 3.12
CA PHE A 206 15.32 -7.04 3.19
C PHE A 206 14.76 -7.16 4.61
N TRP A 207 15.54 -7.71 5.55
CA TRP A 207 15.09 -7.88 6.94
C TRP A 207 14.85 -6.55 7.68
N TRP A 208 15.60 -5.51 7.33
CA TRP A 208 15.40 -4.18 7.89
C TRP A 208 14.09 -3.55 7.44
N LEU A 209 13.59 -3.91 6.25
CA LEU A 209 12.29 -3.44 5.78
C LEU A 209 11.17 -3.85 6.73
N PHE A 210 11.22 -5.08 7.27
CA PHE A 210 10.26 -5.54 8.28
C PHE A 210 10.40 -4.77 9.60
N ILE A 211 11.64 -4.60 10.09
CA ILE A 211 11.92 -3.91 11.36
C ILE A 211 11.45 -2.46 11.32
N LEU A 212 11.78 -1.74 10.25
CA LEU A 212 11.37 -0.35 10.04
C LEU A 212 9.90 -0.25 9.64
N GLY A 213 9.36 -1.27 8.99
CA GLY A 213 7.97 -1.32 8.57
C GLY A 213 7.00 -1.36 9.74
N VAL A 214 7.28 -2.11 10.81
CA VAL A 214 6.41 -2.22 11.98
C VAL A 214 6.04 -0.86 12.58
N PRO A 215 6.99 0.03 12.94
CA PRO A 215 6.64 1.34 13.46
C PRO A 215 5.90 2.20 12.43
N VAL A 216 6.23 2.12 11.13
CA VAL A 216 5.49 2.85 10.08
C VAL A 216 4.04 2.39 10.01
N LEU A 217 3.78 1.08 10.05
CA LEU A 217 2.45 0.50 10.10
C LEU A 217 1.67 1.00 11.33
N VAL A 218 2.26 0.88 12.53
CA VAL A 218 1.62 1.27 13.78
C VAL A 218 1.27 2.76 13.76
N ILE A 219 2.22 3.63 13.41
CA ILE A 219 2.00 5.07 13.35
C ILE A 219 0.89 5.40 12.34
N THR A 220 0.96 4.83 11.14
CA THR A 220 -0.03 5.08 10.08
C THR A 220 -1.43 4.67 10.52
N VAL A 221 -1.59 3.48 11.08
CA VAL A 221 -2.88 2.96 11.57
C VAL A 221 -3.41 3.84 12.70
N VAL A 222 -2.57 4.19 13.69
CA VAL A 222 -2.97 5.03 14.83
C VAL A 222 -3.42 6.41 14.37
N VAL A 223 -2.65 7.07 13.50
CA VAL A 223 -2.99 8.40 12.97
C VAL A 223 -4.30 8.36 12.20
N LEU A 224 -4.49 7.38 11.32
CA LEU A 224 -5.72 7.25 10.56
C LEU A 224 -6.91 6.92 11.46
N TRP A 225 -6.74 6.03 12.44
CA TRP A 225 -7.79 5.62 13.38
C TRP A 225 -8.26 6.78 14.27
N LEU A 226 -7.33 7.50 14.88
CA LEU A 226 -7.65 8.65 15.74
C LEU A 226 -8.49 9.68 14.98
N ARG A 227 -8.15 9.90 13.72
CA ARG A 227 -8.87 10.83 12.87
C ARG A 227 -10.28 10.36 12.51
N VAL A 228 -10.47 9.07 12.20
CA VAL A 228 -11.83 8.52 12.02
C VAL A 228 -12.68 8.77 13.27
N ARG A 229 -12.13 8.48 14.45
CA ARG A 229 -12.86 8.68 15.72
C ARG A 229 -13.27 10.12 15.95
N THR A 230 -12.46 11.10 15.55
CA THR A 230 -12.81 12.53 15.68
C THR A 230 -13.86 13.00 14.69
N GLN A 231 -14.20 12.22 13.65
CA GLN A 231 -15.27 12.53 12.70
C GLN A 231 -16.64 12.04 13.17
N ASP A 232 -16.68 11.08 14.10
CA ASP A 232 -17.91 10.47 14.64
C ASP A 232 -18.42 11.14 15.94
N VAL A 233 -17.74 12.20 16.40
CA VAL A 233 -18.11 13.03 17.57
C VAL A 233 -18.54 14.42 17.09
#